data_AF-A0A060XLZ6-F1
#
_entry.id   AF-A0A060XLZ6-F1
#
_cell.length_a   1.000
_cell.length_b   1.000
_cell.length_c   1.000
_cell.angle_alpha   90.00
_cell.angle_beta   90.00
_cell.angle_gamma   90.00
#
_symmetry.space_group_name_H-M   'P 1'
#
loop_
_entity.id
_entity.type
_entity.pdbx_description
1 polymer ?
#
loop_
_entity_poly.entity_id
_entity_poly.type
_entity_poly.pdbx_seq_one_letter_code
_entity_poly.pdbx_strand_id
1 'polypeptide(L)' 'MATVEECKSFRNTKEGSIYIQELCKQLEWGADRGEDILSVLTRVNREVSRGVYRDSKQMPEPKYTLTKKLFLPYF' A
#
# COMPACT_ATOMS: atom_id res chain seq x y z
N MET A 1 2.04 0.24 7.83
CA MET A 1 3.48 -0.09 7.72
C MET A 1 3.72 -0.83 6.42
N ALA A 2 4.94 -0.75 5.86
CA ALA A 2 5.28 -1.35 4.55
C ALA A 2 5.41 -2.88 4.58
N THR A 3 5.69 -3.45 5.75
CA THR A 3 5.68 -4.89 6.02
C THR A 3 5.26 -5.13 7.47
N VAL A 4 4.83 -6.34 7.81
CA VAL A 4 4.63 -6.81 9.19
C VAL A 4 5.93 -6.81 9.99
N GLU A 5 5.81 -6.83 11.31
CA GLU A 5 6.93 -6.86 12.25
C GLU A 5 7.88 -8.05 11.97
N GLU A 6 9.16 -7.85 12.27
CA GLU A 6 10.25 -8.83 12.09
C GLU A 6 10.49 -9.31 10.63
N CYS A 7 9.79 -8.74 9.64
CA CYS A 7 9.95 -9.05 8.22
C CYS A 7 10.66 -7.94 7.44
N LYS A 8 11.28 -8.32 6.31
CA LYS A 8 12.00 -7.38 5.43
C LYS A 8 11.03 -6.65 4.50
N SER A 9 11.31 -5.36 4.25
CA SER A 9 10.68 -4.60 3.17
C SER A 9 11.63 -4.49 1.98
N PHE A 10 11.12 -4.69 0.77
CA PHE A 10 11.91 -4.75 -0.44
C PHE A 10 11.90 -3.43 -1.20
N ARG A 11 13.02 -3.15 -1.87
CA ARG A 11 13.23 -1.94 -2.66
C ARG A 11 14.01 -2.22 -3.93
N ASN A 12 13.50 -1.70 -5.04
CA ASN A 12 14.24 -1.58 -6.30
C ASN A 12 15.17 -0.36 -6.22
N THR A 13 16.42 -0.51 -6.64
CA THR A 13 17.42 0.57 -6.60
C THR A 13 17.12 1.71 -7.56
N LYS A 14 16.34 1.46 -8.62
CA LYS A 14 15.94 2.44 -9.63
C LYS A 14 14.52 2.96 -9.44
N GLU A 15 13.58 2.07 -9.13
CA GLU A 15 12.14 2.40 -9.12
C GLU A 15 11.59 2.77 -7.73
N GLY A 16 12.34 2.50 -6.66
CA GLY A 16 11.91 2.78 -5.28
C GLY A 16 11.35 1.55 -4.56
N SER A 17 10.71 1.73 -3.40
CA SER A 17 10.24 0.62 -2.57
C SER A 17 8.95 0.02 -3.12
N ILE A 18 8.82 -1.31 -3.02
CA ILE A 18 7.65 -2.04 -3.54
C ILE A 18 6.35 -1.46 -2.96
N TYR A 19 6.34 -1.21 -1.65
CA TYR A 19 5.16 -0.67 -0.96
C TYR A 19 4.81 0.74 -1.42
N ILE A 20 5.78 1.64 -1.56
CA ILE A 20 5.50 3.04 -1.92
C ILE A 20 5.05 3.14 -3.38
N GLN A 21 5.67 2.39 -4.28
CA GLN A 21 5.25 2.34 -5.68
C GLN A 21 3.77 1.93 -5.81
N GLU A 22 3.38 0.85 -5.14
CA GLU A 22 2.00 0.37 -5.20
C GLU A 22 1.04 1.31 -4.44
N LEU A 23 1.48 1.90 -3.32
CA LEU A 23 0.69 2.87 -2.58
C LEU A 23 0.35 4.10 -3.44
N CYS A 24 1.33 4.72 -4.10
CA CYS A 24 1.09 5.89 -4.95
C CYS A 24 0.12 5.57 -6.09
N LYS A 25 0.35 4.45 -6.78
CA LYS A 25 -0.52 3.98 -7.87
C LYS A 25 -1.98 3.78 -7.42
N GLN A 26 -2.19 3.15 -6.25
CA GLN A 26 -3.55 2.92 -5.75
C GLN A 26 -4.18 4.18 -5.14
N LEU A 27 -3.37 5.11 -4.61
CA LEU A 27 -3.86 6.40 -4.15
C LEU A 27 -4.39 7.25 -5.31
N GLU A 28 -3.63 7.36 -6.41
CA GLU A 28 -4.08 8.07 -7.61
C GLU A 28 -5.38 7.46 -8.14
N TRP A 29 -5.37 6.14 -8.37
CA TRP A 29 -6.53 5.42 -8.89
C TRP A 29 -7.76 5.52 -7.98
N GLY A 30 -7.56 5.49 -6.65
CA GLY A 30 -8.61 5.54 -5.65
C GLY A 30 -9.16 6.95 -5.42
N ALA A 31 -8.30 7.97 -5.43
CA ALA A 31 -8.71 9.37 -5.28
C ALA A 31 -9.65 9.80 -6.42
N ASP A 32 -9.31 9.45 -7.67
CA ASP A 32 -10.14 9.71 -8.85
C ASP A 32 -11.54 9.07 -8.77
N ARG A 33 -11.70 8.03 -7.94
CA ARG A 33 -12.94 7.26 -7.77
C ARG A 33 -13.68 7.57 -6.48
N GLY A 34 -13.14 8.47 -5.65
CA GLY A 34 -13.68 8.75 -4.34
C GLY A 34 -13.67 7.54 -3.40
N GLU A 35 -12.66 6.67 -3.50
CA GLU A 35 -12.49 5.56 -2.56
C GLU A 35 -11.95 6.04 -1.21
N ASP A 36 -12.39 5.41 -0.13
CA ASP A 36 -11.83 5.67 1.20
C ASP A 36 -10.43 5.05 1.35
N ILE A 37 -9.60 5.66 2.20
CA ILE A 37 -8.20 5.29 2.40
C ILE A 37 -8.02 3.82 2.81
N LEU A 38 -8.98 3.23 3.54
CA LEU A 38 -8.86 1.85 4.01
C LEU A 38 -9.08 0.87 2.86
N SER A 39 -9.99 1.19 1.95
CA SER A 39 -10.19 0.46 0.70
C SER A 39 -8.93 0.51 -0.19
N VAL A 40 -8.31 1.69 -0.30
CA VAL A 40 -7.03 1.87 -1.02
C VAL A 40 -5.92 1.03 -0.38
N LEU A 41 -5.71 1.14 0.93
CA LEU A 41 -4.67 0.39 1.65
C LEU A 41 -4.89 -1.12 1.59
N THR A 42 -6.14 -1.59 1.61
CA THR A 42 -6.49 -3.01 1.43
C THR A 42 -6.05 -3.52 0.06
N ARG A 43 -6.21 -2.68 -0.97
CA ARG A 43 -5.77 -3.01 -2.33
C ARG A 43 -4.25 -3.01 -2.46
N VAL A 44 -3.56 -2.08 -1.81
CA VAL A 44 -2.09 -2.10 -1.70
C VAL A 44 -1.62 -3.41 -1.06
N ASN A 45 -2.25 -3.85 0.03
CA ASN A 45 -1.93 -5.15 0.65
C ASN A 45 -2.10 -6.31 -0.35
N ARG A 46 -3.21 -6.32 -1.11
CA ARG A 46 -3.46 -7.35 -2.12
C ARG A 46 -2.39 -7.35 -3.22
N GLU A 47 -2.03 -6.20 -3.77
CA GLU A 47 -1.07 -6.16 -4.87
C GLU A 47 0.37 -6.45 -4.41
N VAL A 48 0.80 -5.91 -3.27
CA VAL A 48 2.12 -6.21 -2.70
C VAL A 48 2.26 -7.71 -2.38
N SER A 49 1.22 -8.31 -1.81
CA SER A 49 1.21 -9.74 -1.45
C SER A 49 1.17 -10.70 -2.65
N ARG A 50 0.86 -10.24 -3.87
CA ARG A 50 0.95 -11.07 -5.09
C ARG A 50 2.39 -11.24 -5.55
N GLY A 51 3.25 -10.25 -5.35
CA GLY A 51 4.65 -10.30 -5.78
C GLY A 51 5.52 -11.29 -5.00
N VAL A 52 6.62 -11.71 -5.62
CA VAL A 52 7.71 -12.48 -4.99
C VAL A 52 8.99 -11.69 -5.21
N TYR A 53 9.71 -11.40 -4.12
CA TYR A 53 10.87 -10.51 -4.12
C TYR A 53 12.06 -11.24 -3.51
N ARG A 54 13.07 -11.57 -4.34
CA ARG A 54 14.24 -12.37 -3.91
C ARG A 54 13.82 -13.63 -3.14
N ASP A 55 12.90 -14.38 -3.73
CA ASP A 55 12.32 -15.63 -3.19
C ASP A 55 11.55 -15.48 -1.87
N SER A 56 11.19 -14.25 -1.50
CA SER A 56 10.44 -13.92 -0.28
C SER A 56 9.17 -13.14 -0.60
N LYS A 57 8.21 -13.16 0.34
CA LYS A 57 6.98 -12.36 0.26
C LYS A 57 7.13 -11.08 1.08
N GLN A 58 6.29 -10.09 0.77
CA GLN A 58 6.12 -8.90 1.59
C GLN A 58 4.62 -8.72 1.87
N MET A 59 4.28 -8.41 3.12
CA MET A 59 2.88 -8.19 3.52
C MET A 59 2.78 -6.89 4.32
N PRO A 60 2.20 -5.81 3.76
CA PRO A 60 2.01 -4.57 4.50
C PRO A 60 0.93 -4.69 5.57
N GLU A 61 1.06 -3.89 6.62
CA GLU A 61 0.17 -3.91 7.78
C GLU A 61 -0.22 -2.48 8.17
N PRO A 62 -1.35 -1.96 7.66
CA PRO A 62 -1.88 -0.67 8.11
C PRO A 62 -2.49 -0.81 9.51
N LYS A 63 -2.08 0.05 10.44
CA LYS A 63 -2.68 0.19 11.78
C LYS A 63 -3.40 1.54 11.82
N TYR A 64 -4.65 1.58 12.28
CA TYR A 64 -5.46 2.79 12.30
C TYR A 64 -6.39 2.83 13.51
N THR A 65 -6.69 4.04 13.96
CA THR A 65 -7.69 4.37 15.00
C THR A 65 -8.72 5.37 14.48
N LEU A 66 -8.87 5.45 13.15
CA LEU A 66 -9.81 6.35 12.48
C LEU A 66 -11.25 6.00 12.88
N THR A 67 -12.04 7.02 13.23
CA THR A 67 -13.45 6.88 13.66
C THR A 67 -14.45 7.23 12.56
N LYS A 68 -13.98 7.71 11.41
CA LYS A 68 -14.77 8.05 10.23
C LYS A 68 -14.03 7.61 8.97
N LYS A 69 -14.76 7.46 7.86
CA LYS A 69 -14.16 7.25 6.54
C LYS A 69 -13.33 8.48 6.17
N LEU A 70 -12.10 8.24 5.74
CA LEU A 70 -11.20 9.27 5.22
C LEU A 70 -11.13 9.13 3.70
N PHE A 71 -11.53 10.20 3.02
CA PHE A 71 -11.44 10.34 1.57
C PHE A 71 -10.38 11.39 1.25
N LEU A 72 -9.63 11.19 0.18
CA LEU A 72 -8.67 12.16 -0.32
C LEU A 72 -9.32 12.88 -1.51
N PRO A 73 -9.72 14.15 -1.37
CA PRO A 73 -10.29 14.90 -2.48
C PRO A 73 -9.18 15.17 -3.51
N TYR A 74 -9.40 14.72 -4.75
CA TYR A 74 -8.62 15.17 -5.91
C TYR A 74 -9.30 16.46 -6.41
N PHE A 75 -8.59 17.58 -6.35
CA PHE A 75 -9.07 18.89 -6.83
C PHE A 75 -8.58 19.15 -8.25
#